data_AF-A0A494X4S3-F1
#
_entry.id   AF-A0A494X4S3-F1
#
_cell.length_a   1.000
_cell.length_b   1.000
_cell.length_c   1.000
_cell.angle_alpha   90.00
_cell.angle_beta   90.00
_cell.angle_gamma   90.00
#
_symmetry.space_group_name_H-M   'P 1'
#
loop_
_entity.id
_entity.type
_entity.pdbx_description
1 polymer ?
#
loop_
_entity_poly.entity_id
_entity_poly.type
_entity_poly.pdbx_seq_one_letter_code
_entity_poly.pdbx_strand_id
1 'polypeptide(L)'
;MIPYFQQAASETGVDYNLLVSVGYCESGFNPNAVSSAGAIGVMQLLPSTATAFGASDPRDPQQNIMAGARYLKYLLDRYKGDVELALAAYNAGPGNVDKYGGIPPFRETRDYVKKVMATAGLTYEERSYGVFQRIVDTFFNPIINILVSVRDRLDYVSQVAARGLNLDYFLGPVMMLGPQWKVLIVSIVASAFLLLTVLVARKGYGIYLALKEGVKWW
;
A
#
# COMPACT_ATOMS: atom_id res chain seq x y z
N MET A 1 -10.96 8.78 5.58
CA MET A 1 -11.59 8.58 4.25
C MET A 1 -12.65 7.49 4.24
N ILE A 2 -12.56 6.43 5.07
CA ILE A 2 -13.57 5.36 5.15
C ILE A 2 -15.02 5.88 5.20
N PRO A 3 -15.39 6.87 6.05
CA PRO A 3 -16.78 7.35 6.09
C PRO A 3 -17.26 7.95 4.77
N TYR A 4 -16.37 8.60 4.02
CA TYR A 4 -16.71 9.20 2.73
C TYR A 4 -16.99 8.14 1.67
N PHE A 5 -16.22 7.05 1.65
CA PHE A 5 -16.47 5.91 0.77
C PHE A 5 -17.77 5.17 1.15
N GLN A 6 -18.05 5.00 2.44
CA GLN A 6 -19.30 4.38 2.89
C GLN A 6 -20.53 5.21 2.49
N GLN A 7 -20.46 6.53 2.75
CA GLN A 7 -21.50 7.45 2.35
C GLN A 7 -21.72 7.42 0.83
N ALA A 8 -20.64 7.54 0.05
CA ALA A 8 -20.71 7.56 -1.41
C ALA A 8 -21.24 6.25 -2.00
N ALA A 9 -20.82 5.10 -1.48
CA ALA A 9 -21.36 3.79 -1.86
C ALA A 9 -22.85 3.69 -1.53
N SER A 10 -23.27 4.13 -0.34
CA SER A 10 -24.68 4.13 0.07
C SER A 10 -25.56 5.03 -0.79
N GLU A 11 -25.08 6.22 -1.16
CA GLU A 11 -25.85 7.18 -1.96
C GLU A 11 -25.99 6.77 -3.43
N THR A 12 -24.96 6.14 -3.98
CA THR A 12 -24.91 5.81 -5.42
C THR A 12 -25.32 4.37 -5.72
N GLY A 13 -25.33 3.50 -4.71
CA GLY A 13 -25.52 2.05 -4.86
C GLY A 13 -24.34 1.33 -5.52
N VAL A 14 -23.20 2.01 -5.70
CA VAL A 14 -21.97 1.38 -6.19
C VAL A 14 -21.41 0.49 -5.08
N ASP A 15 -20.93 -0.70 -5.43
CA ASP A 15 -20.27 -1.59 -4.48
C ASP A 15 -19.12 -0.89 -3.76
N TYR A 16 -19.12 -0.99 -2.43
CA TYR A 16 -18.15 -0.31 -1.58
C TYR A 16 -16.71 -0.71 -1.90
N ASN A 17 -16.45 -2.01 -2.10
CA ASN A 17 -15.09 -2.48 -2.33
C ASN A 17 -14.59 -2.11 -3.72
N LEU A 18 -15.46 -2.11 -4.73
CA LEU A 18 -15.17 -1.59 -6.06
C LEU A 18 -14.79 -0.11 -6.00
N LEU A 19 -15.60 0.71 -5.33
CA LEU A 19 -15.36 2.15 -5.22
C LEU A 19 -14.04 2.45 -4.51
N VAL A 20 -13.77 1.76 -3.40
CA VAL A 20 -12.49 1.86 -2.67
C VAL A 20 -11.32 1.43 -3.56
N SER A 21 -11.50 0.38 -4.37
CA SER A 21 -10.45 -0.12 -5.27
C SER A 21 -10.11 0.87 -6.37
N VAL A 22 -11.10 1.58 -6.90
CA VAL A 22 -10.86 2.70 -7.82
C VAL A 22 -10.02 3.77 -7.12
N GLY A 23 -10.43 4.27 -5.95
CA GLY A 23 -9.65 5.28 -5.23
C GLY A 23 -8.22 4.83 -4.88
N TYR A 24 -8.03 3.55 -4.55
CA TYR A 24 -6.70 2.97 -4.34
C TYR A 24 -5.86 2.96 -5.62
N CYS A 25 -6.45 2.52 -6.74
CA CYS A 25 -5.75 2.40 -8.01
C CYS A 25 -5.38 3.75 -8.62
N GLU A 26 -6.23 4.75 -8.43
CA GLU A 26 -6.06 6.11 -8.95
C GLU A 26 -4.95 6.90 -8.24
N SER A 27 -4.94 6.90 -6.91
CA SER A 27 -4.05 7.79 -6.15
C SER A 27 -3.39 7.14 -4.93
N GLY A 28 -3.72 5.88 -4.62
CA GLY A 28 -3.37 5.29 -3.32
C GLY A 28 -3.99 6.06 -2.15
N PHE A 29 -5.17 6.65 -2.35
CA PHE A 29 -5.87 7.51 -1.40
C PHE A 29 -5.18 8.86 -1.10
N ASN A 30 -4.33 9.36 -1.99
CA ASN A 30 -3.72 10.68 -1.83
C ASN A 30 -4.68 11.79 -2.29
N PRO A 31 -5.20 12.64 -1.37
CA PRO A 31 -6.14 13.70 -1.74
C PRO A 31 -5.48 14.87 -2.48
N ASN A 32 -4.15 14.97 -2.43
CA ASN A 32 -3.39 16.03 -3.08
C ASN A 32 -2.79 15.57 -4.42
N ALA A 33 -3.10 14.36 -4.88
CA ALA A 33 -2.56 13.83 -6.12
C ALA A 33 -3.04 14.66 -7.32
N VAL A 34 -2.11 14.99 -8.22
CA VAL A 34 -2.39 15.64 -9.50
C VAL A 34 -1.61 14.91 -10.58
N SER A 35 -2.31 14.37 -11.59
CA SER A 35 -1.65 13.72 -12.72
C SER A 35 -1.13 14.71 -13.75
N SER A 36 -0.29 14.24 -14.69
CA SER A 36 0.18 15.04 -15.83
C SER A 36 -0.96 15.52 -16.74
N ALA A 37 -2.06 14.77 -16.80
CA ALA A 37 -3.27 15.15 -17.52
C ALA A 37 -4.17 16.12 -16.73
N GLY A 38 -3.80 16.47 -15.49
CA GLY A 38 -4.53 17.39 -14.63
C GLY A 38 -5.68 16.77 -13.86
N ALA A 39 -5.73 15.44 -13.73
CA ALA A 39 -6.70 14.76 -12.88
C ALA A 39 -6.33 14.95 -11.40
N ILE A 40 -7.32 15.19 -10.53
CA ILE A 40 -7.12 15.68 -9.17
C ILE A 40 -7.72 14.73 -8.13
N GLY A 41 -7.02 14.58 -7.02
CA GLY A 41 -7.54 14.03 -5.78
C GLY A 41 -7.61 12.50 -5.74
N VAL A 42 -8.37 12.01 -4.76
CA VAL A 42 -8.45 10.59 -4.39
C VAL A 42 -8.89 9.71 -5.58
N MET A 43 -9.89 10.17 -6.31
CA MET A 43 -10.53 9.46 -7.42
C MET A 43 -10.02 9.93 -8.79
N GLN A 44 -8.95 10.74 -8.81
CA GLN A 44 -8.30 11.30 -10.00
C GLN A 44 -9.32 11.76 -11.07
N LEU A 45 -10.13 12.75 -10.71
CA LEU A 45 -11.11 13.33 -11.62
C LEU A 45 -10.50 14.51 -12.37
N LEU A 46 -10.70 14.57 -13.69
CA LEU A 46 -10.47 15.81 -14.43
C LEU A 46 -11.40 16.91 -13.88
N PRO A 47 -10.97 18.19 -13.83
CA PRO A 47 -11.78 19.27 -13.27
C PRO A 47 -13.18 19.39 -13.89
N SER A 48 -13.30 19.16 -15.20
CA SER A 48 -14.58 19.14 -15.91
C SER A 48 -15.48 18.00 -15.45
N THR A 49 -14.92 16.81 -15.21
CA THR A 49 -15.66 15.65 -14.70
C THR A 49 -16.06 15.86 -13.25
N ALA A 50 -15.16 16.34 -12.40
CA ALA A 50 -15.45 16.66 -11.01
C ALA A 50 -16.64 17.63 -10.89
N THR A 51 -16.60 18.73 -11.66
CA THR A 51 -17.68 19.73 -11.68
C THR A 51 -19.00 19.13 -12.18
N ALA A 52 -18.96 18.36 -13.28
CA ALA A 52 -20.15 17.71 -13.85
C ALA A 52 -20.83 16.75 -12.86
N PHE A 53 -20.07 16.16 -11.95
CA PHE A 53 -20.57 15.25 -10.91
C PHE A 53 -20.60 15.87 -9.51
N GLY A 54 -20.66 17.20 -9.43
CA GLY A 54 -21.01 17.93 -8.21
C GLY A 54 -19.88 18.14 -7.19
N ALA A 55 -18.62 18.04 -7.60
CA ALA A 55 -17.48 18.50 -6.82
C ALA A 55 -17.06 19.90 -7.29
N SER A 56 -17.40 20.92 -6.50
CA SER A 56 -16.94 22.30 -6.71
C SER A 56 -15.47 22.48 -6.39
N ASP A 57 -14.94 21.69 -5.44
CA ASP A 57 -13.51 21.60 -5.15
C ASP A 57 -13.05 20.14 -5.22
N PRO A 58 -12.37 19.73 -6.31
CA PRO A 58 -11.86 18.36 -6.44
C PRO A 58 -10.67 18.05 -5.51
N ARG A 59 -10.11 19.03 -4.79
CA ARG A 59 -9.09 18.79 -3.74
C ARG A 59 -9.72 18.41 -2.41
N ASP A 60 -10.98 18.78 -2.18
CA ASP A 60 -11.70 18.30 -1.01
C ASP A 60 -11.95 16.78 -1.14
N PRO A 61 -11.44 15.94 -0.22
CA PRO A 61 -11.52 14.49 -0.37
C PRO A 61 -12.96 13.97 -0.37
N GLN A 62 -13.87 14.60 0.38
CA GLN A 62 -15.26 14.16 0.45
C GLN A 62 -15.97 14.44 -0.87
N GLN A 63 -15.86 15.67 -1.39
CA GLN A 63 -16.40 16.04 -2.69
C GLN A 63 -15.84 15.18 -3.81
N ASN A 64 -14.53 14.96 -3.83
CA ASN A 64 -13.85 14.17 -4.85
C ASN A 64 -14.31 12.69 -4.86
N ILE A 65 -14.38 12.06 -3.68
CA ILE A 65 -14.87 10.68 -3.55
C ILE A 65 -16.33 10.58 -3.98
N MET A 66 -17.16 11.53 -3.55
CA MET A 66 -18.58 11.53 -3.87
C MET A 66 -18.84 11.75 -5.37
N ALA A 67 -18.15 12.70 -6.00
CA ALA A 67 -18.21 12.92 -7.44
C ALA A 67 -17.69 11.70 -8.22
N GLY A 68 -16.60 11.06 -7.74
CA GLY A 68 -16.06 9.85 -8.36
C GLY A 68 -17.02 8.68 -8.29
N ALA A 69 -17.74 8.52 -7.18
CA ALA A 69 -18.77 7.50 -7.04
C ALA A 69 -19.96 7.74 -8.00
N ARG A 70 -20.42 9.00 -8.12
CA ARG A 70 -21.49 9.35 -9.08
C ARG A 70 -21.04 9.13 -10.52
N TYR A 71 -19.80 9.47 -10.85
CA TYR A 71 -19.25 9.23 -12.18
C TYR A 71 -19.15 7.72 -12.48
N LEU A 72 -18.64 6.93 -11.54
CA LEU A 72 -18.57 5.48 -11.68
C LEU A 72 -19.96 4.85 -11.83
N LYS A 73 -20.95 5.32 -11.06
CA LYS A 73 -22.35 4.89 -11.21
C LYS A 73 -22.90 5.19 -12.60
N TYR A 74 -22.67 6.41 -13.10
CA TYR A 74 -23.05 6.80 -14.46
C TYR A 74 -22.45 5.87 -15.51
N LEU A 75 -21.17 5.49 -15.36
CA LEU A 75 -20.51 4.56 -16.28
C LEU A 75 -21.09 3.14 -16.17
N LEU A 76 -21.33 2.64 -14.95
CA LEU A 76 -21.97 1.34 -14.75
C LEU A 76 -23.35 1.30 -15.44
N ASP A 77 -24.14 2.36 -15.32
CA ASP A 77 -25.45 2.45 -15.98
C ASP A 77 -25.31 2.48 -17.51
N ARG A 78 -24.36 3.27 -18.03
CA ARG A 78 -24.06 3.35 -19.46
C ARG A 78 -23.70 1.98 -20.05
N TYR A 79 -22.91 1.18 -19.33
CA TYR A 79 -22.49 -0.15 -19.76
C TYR A 79 -23.32 -1.28 -19.14
N LYS A 80 -24.56 -1.00 -18.72
CA LYS A 80 -25.55 -2.00 -18.27
C LYS A 80 -25.06 -2.93 -17.15
N GLY A 81 -24.26 -2.38 -16.24
CA GLY A 81 -23.66 -3.10 -15.11
C GLY A 81 -22.39 -3.88 -15.45
N ASP A 82 -21.89 -3.80 -16.69
CA ASP A 82 -20.57 -4.36 -17.02
C ASP A 82 -19.47 -3.55 -16.35
N VAL A 83 -18.93 -4.13 -15.27
CA VAL A 83 -17.93 -3.49 -14.42
C VAL A 83 -16.62 -3.26 -15.19
N GLU A 84 -16.19 -4.20 -16.03
CA GLU A 84 -14.92 -4.06 -16.75
C GLU A 84 -14.98 -2.93 -17.78
N LEU A 85 -16.11 -2.80 -18.50
CA LEU A 85 -16.32 -1.70 -19.43
C LEU A 85 -16.46 -0.35 -18.72
N ALA A 86 -17.14 -0.31 -17.57
CA ALA A 86 -17.24 0.89 -16.76
C ALA A 86 -15.86 1.36 -16.27
N LEU A 87 -15.01 0.44 -15.80
CA LEU A 87 -13.64 0.75 -15.38
C LEU A 87 -12.75 1.18 -16.54
N ALA A 88 -12.88 0.53 -17.70
CA ALA A 88 -12.18 0.93 -18.91
C ALA A 88 -12.58 2.36 -19.33
N ALA A 89 -13.87 2.70 -19.23
CA ALA A 89 -14.37 4.03 -19.54
C ALA A 89 -13.98 5.07 -18.48
N TYR A 90 -13.81 4.66 -17.23
CA TYR A 90 -13.34 5.56 -16.17
C TYR A 90 -11.91 6.03 -16.47
N ASN A 91 -11.03 5.11 -16.88
CA ASN A 91 -9.63 5.41 -17.19
C ASN A 91 -9.43 6.01 -18.59
N ALA A 92 -10.02 5.43 -19.64
CA ALA A 92 -9.78 5.83 -21.03
C ALA A 92 -10.83 6.82 -21.57
N GLY A 93 -11.89 7.10 -20.82
CA GLY A 93 -13.05 7.85 -21.28
C GLY A 93 -14.06 6.98 -22.05
N PRO A 94 -15.37 7.23 -21.88
CA PRO A 94 -16.42 6.41 -22.49
C PRO A 94 -16.40 6.44 -24.02
N GLY A 95 -16.02 7.56 -24.64
CA GLY A 95 -15.93 7.65 -26.10
C GLY A 95 -14.91 6.69 -26.72
N ASN A 96 -13.84 6.35 -26.01
CA ASN A 96 -12.89 5.33 -26.47
C ASN A 96 -13.51 3.93 -26.38
N VAL A 97 -14.17 3.60 -25.27
CA VAL A 97 -14.85 2.31 -25.11
C VAL A 97 -15.94 2.13 -26.17
N ASP A 98 -16.75 3.17 -26.41
CA ASP A 98 -17.77 3.18 -27.46
C ASP A 98 -17.15 2.95 -28.85
N LYS A 99 -16.04 3.66 -29.16
CA LYS A 99 -15.34 3.56 -30.45
C LYS A 99 -14.80 2.15 -30.71
N TYR A 100 -14.26 1.49 -29.69
CA TYR A 100 -13.68 0.15 -29.83
C TYR A 100 -14.70 -0.97 -29.61
N GLY A 101 -15.91 -0.67 -29.14
CA GLY A 101 -16.93 -1.67 -28.82
C GLY A 101 -16.56 -2.61 -27.66
N GLY A 102 -15.66 -2.16 -26.78
CA GLY A 102 -15.09 -2.97 -25.71
C GLY A 102 -13.93 -2.27 -25.02
N ILE A 103 -13.16 -3.00 -24.21
CA ILE A 103 -11.96 -2.46 -23.55
C ILE A 103 -10.96 -2.03 -24.65
N PRO A 104 -10.58 -0.74 -24.74
CA PRO A 104 -9.65 -0.25 -25.76
C PRO A 104 -8.32 -1.00 -25.71
N PRO A 105 -7.59 -1.15 -26.83
CA PRO A 105 -6.30 -1.83 -26.88
C PRO A 105 -5.16 -1.04 -26.24
N PHE A 106 -5.46 -0.12 -25.33
CA PHE A 106 -4.50 0.65 -24.56
C PHE A 106 -3.96 -0.23 -23.43
N ARG A 107 -2.64 -0.40 -23.38
CA ARG A 107 -2.00 -1.21 -22.34
C ARG A 107 -2.36 -0.71 -20.94
N GLU A 108 -2.27 0.60 -20.73
CA GLU A 108 -2.61 1.26 -19.46
C GLU A 108 -4.03 0.92 -18.99
N THR A 109 -5.01 1.03 -19.87
CA THR A 109 -6.42 0.76 -19.52
C THR A 109 -6.65 -0.71 -19.20
N ARG A 110 -6.07 -1.65 -19.95
CA ARG A 110 -6.19 -3.09 -19.65
C ARG A 110 -5.53 -3.43 -18.31
N ASP A 111 -4.38 -2.84 -18.03
CA ASP A 111 -3.67 -3.06 -16.76
C ASP A 111 -4.44 -2.43 -15.59
N TYR A 112 -5.06 -1.26 -15.81
CA TYR A 112 -5.94 -0.60 -14.85
C TYR A 112 -7.15 -1.46 -14.48
N VAL A 113 -7.89 -1.96 -15.47
CA VAL A 113 -9.07 -2.82 -15.24
C VAL A 113 -8.68 -4.05 -14.42
N LYS A 114 -7.60 -4.75 -14.81
CA LYS A 114 -7.10 -5.91 -14.07
C LYS A 114 -6.75 -5.57 -12.62
N LYS A 115 -6.07 -4.44 -12.41
CA LYS A 115 -5.64 -3.99 -11.07
C LYS A 115 -6.84 -3.67 -10.18
N VAL A 116 -7.85 -2.96 -10.68
CA VAL A 116 -9.06 -2.64 -9.92
C VAL A 116 -9.84 -3.91 -9.60
N MET A 117 -10.04 -4.80 -10.58
CA MET A 117 -10.76 -6.07 -10.37
C MET A 117 -10.06 -6.97 -9.36
N ALA A 118 -8.73 -7.07 -9.42
CA ALA A 118 -7.95 -7.86 -8.45
C ALA A 118 -8.03 -7.28 -7.03
N THR A 119 -8.16 -5.96 -6.91
CA THR A 119 -8.23 -5.30 -5.59
C THR A 119 -9.66 -5.23 -5.05
N ALA A 120 -10.70 -5.28 -5.89
CA ALA A 120 -12.11 -5.22 -5.48
C ALA A 120 -12.56 -6.41 -4.62
N GLY A 121 -11.88 -7.56 -4.70
CA GLY A 121 -12.13 -8.70 -3.82
C GLY A 121 -11.60 -8.53 -2.38
N LEU A 122 -10.87 -7.45 -2.10
CA LEU A 122 -10.27 -7.19 -0.79
C LEU A 122 -11.10 -6.18 0.00
N THR A 123 -11.03 -6.27 1.33
CA THR A 123 -11.50 -5.25 2.26
C THR A 123 -10.55 -4.04 2.29
N TYR A 124 -11.00 -2.92 2.86
CA TYR A 124 -10.16 -1.72 3.03
C TYR A 124 -8.93 -2.02 3.91
N GLU A 125 -9.14 -2.79 4.98
CA GLU A 125 -8.10 -3.24 5.90
C GLU A 125 -7.07 -4.13 5.19
N GLU A 126 -7.49 -5.10 4.38
CA GLU A 126 -6.58 -5.99 3.64
C GLU A 126 -5.70 -5.22 2.63
N ARG A 127 -6.26 -4.24 1.92
CA ARG A 127 -5.48 -3.34 1.03
C ARG A 127 -4.45 -2.52 1.81
N SER A 128 -4.81 -2.05 3.00
CA SER A 128 -3.92 -1.30 3.88
C SER A 128 -2.83 -2.19 4.50
N TYR A 129 -3.18 -3.43 4.84
CA TYR A 129 -2.27 -4.43 5.38
C TYR A 129 -1.26 -4.90 4.33
N GLY A 130 -1.64 -4.97 3.05
CA GLY A 130 -0.71 -5.26 1.96
C GLY A 130 0.38 -4.20 1.74
N VAL A 131 0.14 -2.95 2.17
CA VAL A 131 1.18 -1.91 2.21
C VAL A 131 2.13 -2.16 3.38
N PHE A 132 1.59 -2.47 4.56
CA PHE A 132 2.40 -2.84 5.72
C PHE A 132 3.26 -4.08 5.45
N GLN A 133 2.69 -5.13 4.85
CA GLN A 133 3.43 -6.33 4.49
C GLN A 133 4.51 -6.05 3.46
N ARG A 134 4.28 -5.19 2.45
CA ARG A 134 5.36 -4.78 1.54
C ARG A 134 6.48 -4.03 2.26
N ILE A 135 6.18 -3.24 3.28
CA ILE A 135 7.19 -2.59 4.12
C ILE A 135 7.95 -3.66 4.93
N VAL A 136 7.23 -4.60 5.56
CA VAL A 136 7.83 -5.75 6.26
C VAL A 136 8.74 -6.55 5.33
N ASP A 137 8.27 -6.91 4.15
CA ASP A 137 9.02 -7.72 3.20
C ASP A 137 10.24 -7.01 2.64
N THR A 138 10.10 -5.72 2.31
CA THR A 138 11.19 -4.94 1.70
C THR A 138 12.27 -4.61 2.72
N PHE A 139 11.86 -4.24 3.93
CA PHE A 139 12.80 -3.72 4.92
C PHE A 139 13.17 -4.78 5.96
N PHE A 140 12.21 -5.54 6.47
CA PHE A 140 12.41 -6.42 7.62
C PHE A 140 12.77 -7.86 7.25
N ASN A 141 12.19 -8.45 6.19
CA ASN A 141 12.50 -9.84 5.83
C ASN A 141 13.98 -10.10 5.51
N PRO A 142 14.73 -9.22 4.82
CA PRO A 142 16.16 -9.42 4.62
C PRO A 142 16.91 -9.53 5.94
N ILE A 143 16.51 -8.74 6.93
CA ILE A 143 17.10 -8.69 8.26
C ILE A 143 16.72 -9.95 9.05
N ILE A 144 15.44 -10.32 9.04
CA ILE A 144 14.96 -11.56 9.67
C ILE A 144 15.72 -12.77 9.13
N ASN A 145 15.94 -12.84 7.81
CA ASN A 145 16.70 -13.92 7.19
C ASN A 145 18.18 -13.95 7.64
N ILE A 146 18.81 -12.78 7.81
CA ILE A 146 20.17 -12.70 8.37
C ILE A 146 20.18 -13.21 9.81
N LEU A 147 19.21 -12.82 10.63
CA LEU A 147 19.12 -13.23 12.03
C LEU A 147 18.92 -14.75 12.16
N VAL A 148 18.04 -15.33 11.34
CA VAL A 148 17.85 -16.78 11.26
C VAL A 148 19.15 -17.45 10.83
N SER A 149 19.83 -16.94 9.80
CA SER A 149 21.15 -17.45 9.37
C SER A 149 22.22 -17.37 10.47
N VAL A 150 22.26 -16.29 11.26
CA VAL A 150 23.21 -16.16 12.37
C VAL A 150 22.88 -17.16 13.48
N ARG A 151 21.60 -17.29 13.85
CA ARG A 151 21.13 -18.29 14.81
C ARG A 151 21.53 -19.70 14.37
N ASP A 152 21.26 -20.07 13.13
CA ASP A 152 21.54 -21.41 12.60
C ASP A 152 23.05 -21.70 12.58
N ARG A 153 23.88 -20.70 12.25
CA ARG A 153 25.35 -20.81 12.33
C ARG A 153 25.85 -20.96 13.76
N LEU A 154 25.27 -20.24 14.71
CA LEU A 154 25.60 -20.39 16.14
C LEU A 154 25.21 -21.78 16.65
N ASP A 155 24.08 -22.31 16.20
CA ASP A 155 23.65 -23.67 16.51
C ASP A 155 24.62 -24.71 15.91
N TYR A 156 25.06 -24.52 14.67
CA TYR A 156 26.09 -25.37 14.04
C TYR A 156 27.43 -25.33 14.80
N VAL A 157 27.96 -24.15 15.09
CA VAL A 157 29.22 -24.00 15.86
C VAL A 157 29.10 -24.69 17.20
N SER A 158 27.93 -24.60 17.86
CA SER A 158 27.74 -25.27 19.14
C SER A 158 27.68 -26.79 19.06
N GLN A 159 27.14 -27.36 17.97
CA GLN A 159 27.20 -28.80 17.73
C GLN A 159 28.63 -29.27 17.45
N VAL A 160 29.44 -28.47 16.76
CA VAL A 160 30.85 -28.78 16.45
C VAL A 160 31.73 -28.63 17.70
N ALA A 161 31.53 -27.59 18.50
CA ALA A 161 32.20 -27.42 19.79
C ALA A 161 31.89 -28.58 20.75
N ALA A 162 30.64 -29.06 20.76
CA ALA A 162 30.24 -30.25 21.51
C ALA A 162 30.92 -31.55 21.02
N ARG A 163 31.53 -31.56 19.82
CA ARG A 163 32.28 -32.68 19.24
C ARG A 163 33.80 -32.61 19.45
N GLY A 164 34.28 -31.73 20.33
CA GLY A 164 35.63 -31.83 20.91
C GLY A 164 36.76 -31.06 20.21
N LEU A 165 36.44 -30.01 19.42
CA LEU A 165 37.46 -29.06 18.98
C LEU A 165 37.80 -28.08 20.13
N ASN A 166 39.09 -28.00 20.48
CA ASN A 166 39.59 -27.14 21.56
C ASN A 166 39.56 -25.65 21.14
N LEU A 167 38.41 -25.00 21.38
CA LEU A 167 38.10 -23.60 21.08
C LEU A 167 38.34 -22.66 22.29
N ASP A 168 38.95 -23.18 23.36
CA ASP A 168 39.03 -22.55 24.69
C ASP A 168 39.69 -21.17 24.66
N TYR A 169 40.63 -20.94 23.75
CA TYR A 169 41.34 -19.67 23.62
C TYR A 169 40.50 -18.51 23.06
N PHE A 170 39.48 -18.81 22.25
CA PHE A 170 38.64 -17.79 21.60
C PHE A 170 37.31 -17.54 22.31
N LEU A 171 36.79 -18.53 23.02
CA LEU A 171 35.45 -18.49 23.62
C LEU A 171 35.47 -18.59 25.15
N GLY A 172 36.64 -18.73 25.78
CA GLY A 172 36.80 -18.94 27.23
C GLY A 172 35.92 -18.05 28.11
N PRO A 173 35.92 -16.71 27.95
CA PRO A 173 35.07 -15.82 28.75
C PRO A 173 33.56 -15.97 28.51
N VAL A 174 33.17 -16.39 27.30
CA VAL A 174 31.76 -16.53 26.88
C VAL A 174 31.19 -17.88 27.31
N MET A 175 32.01 -18.94 27.31
CA MET A 175 31.60 -20.29 27.71
C MET A 175 31.35 -20.40 29.22
N MET A 176 31.92 -19.52 30.06
CA MET A 176 31.67 -19.49 31.50
C MET A 176 30.21 -19.14 31.86
N LEU A 177 29.44 -18.60 30.93
CA LEU A 177 28.02 -18.25 31.11
C LEU A 177 27.05 -19.43 30.86
N GLY A 178 27.55 -20.62 30.49
CA GLY A 178 26.70 -21.75 30.12
C GLY A 178 25.80 -21.45 28.89
N PRO A 179 24.67 -22.15 28.67
CA PRO A 179 23.81 -21.95 27.49
C PRO A 179 23.25 -20.53 27.34
N GLN A 180 23.34 -19.71 28.39
CA GLN A 180 22.68 -18.42 28.51
C GLN A 180 23.34 -17.31 27.68
N TRP A 181 24.63 -17.44 27.34
CA TRP A 181 25.31 -16.43 26.49
C TRP A 181 24.68 -16.33 25.10
N LYS A 182 24.12 -17.42 24.58
CA LYS A 182 23.41 -17.43 23.30
C LYS A 182 22.14 -16.59 23.38
N VAL A 183 21.38 -16.76 24.46
CA VAL A 183 20.18 -15.96 24.73
C VAL A 183 20.55 -14.49 24.91
N LEU A 184 21.67 -14.22 25.58
CA LEU A 184 22.17 -12.86 25.79
C LEU A 184 22.55 -12.17 24.47
N ILE A 185 23.31 -12.84 23.58
CA ILE A 185 23.68 -12.28 22.28
C ILE A 185 22.44 -12.07 21.40
N VAL A 186 21.53 -13.04 21.34
CA VAL A 186 20.27 -12.89 20.60
C VAL A 186 19.44 -11.74 21.15
N SER A 187 19.37 -11.58 22.47
CA SER A 187 18.63 -10.50 23.12
C SER A 187 19.27 -9.13 22.90
N ILE A 188 20.60 -9.04 22.89
CA ILE A 188 21.34 -7.80 22.62
C ILE A 188 21.12 -7.36 21.17
N VAL A 189 21.24 -8.29 20.22
CA VAL A 189 21.00 -8.01 18.80
C VAL A 189 19.54 -7.62 18.57
N ALA A 190 18.59 -8.38 19.13
CA ALA A 190 17.17 -8.06 19.02
C ALA A 190 16.81 -6.69 19.63
N SER A 191 17.38 -6.35 20.79
CA SER A 191 17.13 -5.09 21.47
C SER A 191 17.73 -3.89 20.72
N ALA A 192 18.97 -4.02 20.22
CA ALA A 192 19.59 -3.00 19.38
C ALA A 192 18.78 -2.77 18.09
N PHE A 193 18.19 -3.83 17.55
CA PHE A 193 17.39 -3.76 16.34
C PHE A 193 15.99 -3.19 16.56
N LEU A 194 15.34 -3.53 17.67
CA LEU A 194 14.07 -2.92 18.08
C LEU A 194 14.25 -1.42 18.29
N LEU A 195 15.36 -1.02 18.92
CA LEU A 195 15.73 0.38 19.10
C LEU A 195 15.94 1.07 17.75
N LEU A 196 16.68 0.46 16.82
CA LEU A 196 16.87 1.00 15.46
C LEU A 196 15.53 1.13 14.72
N THR A 197 14.63 0.15 14.86
CA THR A 197 13.29 0.15 14.27
C THR A 197 12.45 1.32 14.79
N VAL A 198 12.43 1.53 16.12
CA VAL A 198 11.73 2.66 16.73
C VAL A 198 12.33 3.99 16.27
N LEU A 199 13.65 4.08 16.13
CA LEU A 199 14.32 5.30 15.65
C LEU A 199 13.99 5.60 14.19
N VAL A 200 13.99 4.60 13.31
CA VAL A 200 13.62 4.74 11.89
C VAL A 200 12.14 5.07 11.77
N ALA A 201 11.26 4.39 12.50
CA ALA A 201 9.83 4.66 12.52
C ALA A 201 9.53 6.08 13.04
N ARG A 202 10.22 6.53 14.09
CA ARG A 202 10.09 7.90 14.61
C ARG A 202 10.58 8.94 13.60
N LYS A 203 11.69 8.69 12.91
CA LYS A 203 12.23 9.59 11.89
C LYS A 203 11.34 9.63 10.64
N GLY A 204 10.82 8.47 10.23
CA GLY A 204 9.83 8.32 9.16
C GLY A 204 8.50 9.00 9.50
N TYR A 205 8.04 8.92 10.75
CA TYR A 205 6.87 9.65 11.22
C TYR A 205 7.09 11.16 11.23
N GLY A 206 8.30 11.63 11.54
CA GLY A 206 8.69 13.03 11.41
C GLY A 206 8.67 13.51 9.95
N ILE A 207 9.16 12.71 9.01
CA ILE A 207 9.08 13.00 7.57
C ILE A 207 7.63 12.99 7.09
N TYR A 208 6.83 12.03 7.54
CA TYR A 208 5.39 11.97 7.25
C TYR A 208 4.66 13.22 7.76
N LEU A 209 4.94 13.68 8.98
CA LEU A 209 4.38 14.93 9.51
C LEU A 209 4.85 16.14 8.70
N ALA A 210 6.12 16.22 8.31
CA ALA A 210 6.65 17.32 7.50
C ALA A 210 6.00 17.37 6.09
N LEU A 211 5.72 16.22 5.49
CA LEU A 211 4.99 16.11 4.23
C LEU A 211 3.50 16.44 4.39
N LYS A 212 2.91 16.07 5.53
CA LYS A 212 1.52 16.39 5.90
C LYS A 212 1.31 17.87 6.18
N GLU A 213 2.31 18.56 6.73
CA GLU A 213 2.27 20.00 7.05
C GLU A 213 2.70 20.91 5.88
N GLY A 214 2.97 20.35 4.69
CA GLY A 214 3.20 21.14 3.48
C GLY A 214 4.55 21.89 3.48
N VAL A 215 5.61 21.28 4.02
CA VAL A 215 6.95 21.89 4.00
C VAL A 215 7.49 21.91 2.57
N LYS A 216 7.61 23.12 2.00
CA LYS A 216 8.32 23.38 0.75
C LYS A 216 9.81 23.08 0.90
N TRP A 217 10.29 22.13 0.12
CA TRP A 217 11.67 22.14 -0.35
C TRP A 217 11.58 22.52 -1.83
N TRP A 218 12.43 23.48 -2.22
CA TRP A 218 12.40 24.33 -3.44
C TRP A 218 11.26 25.36 -3.56
#